data_AF-A0A662TSD3-F1
#
_entry.id   AF-A0A662TSD3-F1
#
_cell.length_a   1.000
_cell.length_b   1.000
_cell.length_c   1.000
_cell.angle_alpha   90.00
_cell.angle_beta   90.00
_cell.angle_gamma   90.00
#
_symmetry.space_group_name_H-M   'P 1'
#
loop_
_entity.id
_entity.type
_entity.pdbx_description
1 polymer ?
#
loop_
_entity_poly.entity_id
_entity_poly.type
_entity_poly.pdbx_seq_one_letter_code
_entity_poly.pdbx_strand_id
1 'polypeptide(L)'
;MSKIVEVGSLKTGSWITIDGEPCQIVEIAHSKPGKHGSAKARIVAIGLFDGVKRTIVSPTSDKIEVPIIEKRTGQVIAMLPSSIQLM
;
A
#
# COMPACT_ATOMS: atom_id res chain seq x y z
N MET A 1 -5.39 6.35 -11.97
CA MET A 1 -6.30 6.96 -10.97
C MET A 1 -5.99 6.34 -9.62
N SER A 2 -6.05 7.12 -8.55
CA SER A 2 -5.89 6.66 -7.18
C SER A 2 -7.07 7.15 -6.36
N LYS A 3 -7.34 6.49 -5.23
CA LYS A 3 -8.38 6.91 -4.29
C LYS A 3 -7.74 7.42 -3.01
N ILE A 4 -8.30 8.48 -2.44
CA ILE A 4 -7.85 9.00 -1.15
C ILE A 4 -8.78 8.43 -0.08
N VAL A 5 -8.22 7.81 0.95
CA VAL A 5 -8.96 7.23 2.08
C VAL A 5 -8.36 7.70 3.40
N GLU A 6 -9.08 7.51 4.50
CA GLU A 6 -8.53 7.74 5.84
C GLU A 6 -7.63 6.59 6.29
N VAL A 7 -6.53 6.92 6.96
CA VAL A 7 -5.55 5.96 7.51
C VAL A 7 -6.22 4.95 8.43
N GLY A 8 -7.20 5.36 9.23
CA GLY A 8 -7.94 4.47 10.14
C GLY A 8 -8.81 3.42 9.45
N SER A 9 -9.06 3.57 8.15
CA SER A 9 -9.84 2.58 7.38
C SER A 9 -8.97 1.46 6.78
N LEU A 10 -7.65 1.58 6.87
CA LEU A 10 -6.70 0.65 6.27
C LEU A 10 -6.69 -0.70 7.00
N LYS A 11 -6.41 -1.76 6.24
CA LYS A 11 -6.32 -3.14 6.74
C LYS A 11 -5.11 -3.83 6.13
N THR A 12 -4.55 -4.80 6.85
CA THR A 12 -3.53 -5.72 6.30
C THR A 12 -4.00 -6.32 4.98
N GLY A 13 -3.10 -6.41 4.01
CA GLY A 13 -3.37 -6.86 2.64
C GLY A 13 -3.87 -5.76 1.70
N SER A 14 -4.27 -4.59 2.21
CA SER A 14 -4.62 -3.42 1.38
C SER A 14 -3.36 -2.77 0.79
N TRP A 15 -3.57 -1.93 -0.23
CA TRP A 15 -2.50 -1.21 -0.91
C TRP A 15 -2.53 0.27 -0.53
N ILE A 16 -1.35 0.88 -0.41
CA ILE A 16 -1.16 2.32 -0.21
C ILE A 16 0.05 2.80 -1.03
N THR A 17 0.09 4.07 -1.38
CA THR A 17 1.27 4.67 -2.01
C THR A 17 2.15 5.29 -0.92
N ILE A 18 3.44 4.95 -0.89
CA ILE A 18 4.44 5.58 -0.01
C ILE A 18 5.59 6.04 -0.89
N ASP A 19 5.88 7.34 -0.88
CA ASP A 19 6.94 7.96 -1.69
C ASP A 19 6.87 7.61 -3.19
N GLY A 20 5.65 7.53 -3.73
CA GLY A 20 5.39 7.18 -5.13
C GLY A 20 5.42 5.67 -5.43
N GLU A 21 5.80 4.82 -4.47
CA GLU A 21 5.84 3.37 -4.63
C GLU A 21 4.54 2.72 -4.09
N PRO A 22 3.80 1.94 -4.91
CA PRO A 22 2.67 1.17 -4.41
C PRO A 22 3.15 0.05 -3.49
N CYS A 23 2.67 0.05 -2.26
CA CYS A 23 3.09 -0.88 -1.22
C CYS A 23 1.90 -1.70 -0.69
N GLN A 24 2.12 -2.99 -0.45
CA GLN A 24 1.16 -3.84 0.25
C GLN A 24 1.37 -3.74 1.76
N ILE A 25 0.30 -3.46 2.50
CA ILE A 25 0.34 -3.44 3.97
C ILE A 25 0.49 -4.88 4.49
N VAL A 26 1.56 -5.14 5.23
CA VAL A 26 1.83 -6.44 5.86
C VAL A 26 1.53 -6.44 7.36
N GLU A 27 1.53 -5.27 7.99
CA GLU A 27 1.22 -5.13 9.42
C GLU A 27 0.59 -3.76 9.68
N ILE A 28 -0.40 -3.70 10.56
CA ILE A 28 -0.98 -2.46 11.07
C ILE A 28 -1.21 -2.56 12.57
N ALA A 29 -0.72 -1.59 13.32
CA ALA A 29 -0.91 -1.48 14.76
C ALA A 29 -1.53 -0.13 15.12
N HIS A 30 -2.59 -0.15 15.93
CA HIS A 30 -3.26 1.06 16.40
C HIS A 30 -2.82 1.38 17.83
N SER A 31 -2.62 2.66 18.12
CA SER A 31 -2.25 3.13 19.45
C SER A 31 -2.93 4.44 19.79
N LYS A 32 -3.12 4.69 21.09
CA LYS A 32 -3.60 5.97 21.63
C LYS A 32 -2.64 6.41 22.75
N PRO A 33 -1.55 7.13 22.42
CA PRO A 33 -0.45 7.37 23.35
C PRO A 33 -0.79 8.29 24.53
N GLY A 34 -1.93 9.00 24.50
CA GLY A 34 -2.38 9.84 25.60
C GLY A 34 -3.90 9.88 25.73
N LYS A 35 -4.41 10.24 26.92
CA LYS A 35 -5.85 10.34 27.22
C LYS A 35 -6.61 11.23 26.21
N HIS A 36 -6.00 12.37 25.86
CA HIS A 36 -6.51 13.34 24.88
C HIS A 36 -5.79 13.29 23.53
N GLY A 37 -4.87 12.34 23.34
CA GLY A 37 -4.11 12.20 22.09
C GLY A 37 -4.95 11.57 20.97
N SER A 38 -4.67 11.99 19.73
CA SER A 38 -5.24 11.35 18.53
C SER A 38 -4.79 9.89 18.46
N ALA A 39 -5.69 9.01 18.02
CA ALA A 39 -5.32 7.65 17.65
C ALA A 39 -4.30 7.68 16.50
N LYS A 40 -3.29 6.83 16.58
CA LYS A 40 -2.23 6.68 15.59
C LYS A 40 -2.26 5.26 15.03
N ALA A 41 -2.01 5.12 13.73
CA ALA A 41 -1.74 3.84 13.10
C ALA A 41 -0.24 3.79 12.73
N ARG A 42 0.44 2.73 13.16
CA ARG A 42 1.75 2.32 12.66
C ARG A 42 1.53 1.27 11.58
N ILE A 43 1.95 1.57 10.37
CA ILE A 43 1.75 0.72 9.19
C ILE A 43 3.11 0.27 8.70
N VAL A 44 3.24 -1.03 8.48
CA VAL A 44 4.39 -1.64 7.81
C VAL A 44 3.92 -2.16 6.47
N ALA A 45 4.61 -1.76 5.40
CA ALA A 45 4.27 -2.12 4.04
C ALA A 45 5.50 -2.52 3.23
N ILE A 46 5.32 -3.29 2.17
CA ILE A 46 6.38 -3.74 1.26
C ILE A 46 6.06 -3.24 -0.15
N GLY A 47 7.03 -2.59 -0.80
CA GLY A 47 6.87 -2.07 -2.17
C GLY A 47 6.68 -3.18 -3.20
N LEU A 48 5.80 -2.94 -4.17
CA LEU A 48 5.43 -3.91 -5.20
C LEU A 48 6.56 -4.17 -6.18
N PHE A 49 7.25 -3.11 -6.62
CA PHE A 49 8.27 -3.21 -7.65
C PHE A 49 9.68 -3.33 -7.05
N ASP A 50 9.94 -2.64 -5.94
CA ASP A 50 11.27 -2.61 -5.33
C ASP A 50 11.47 -3.62 -4.19
N GLY A 51 10.39 -4.21 -3.65
CA GLY A 51 10.45 -5.13 -2.51
C GLY A 51 10.92 -4.47 -1.20
N VAL A 52 11.05 -3.15 -1.14
CA VAL A 52 11.59 -2.43 0.03
C VAL A 52 10.51 -2.30 1.11
N LYS A 53 10.88 -2.66 2.34
CA LYS A 53 10.03 -2.53 3.52
C LYS A 53 10.01 -1.08 4.01
N ARG A 54 8.82 -0.50 4.12
CA ARG A 54 8.57 0.87 4.59
C ARG A 54 7.71 0.85 5.85
N THR A 55 7.94 1.81 6.74
CA THR A 55 7.13 1.97 7.96
C THR A 55 6.71 3.43 8.08
N ILE A 56 5.41 3.66 8.27
CA ILE A 56 4.84 4.99 8.52
C ILE A 56 4.05 4.98 9.82
N VAL A 57 3.98 6.14 10.49
CA VAL A 57 3.12 6.38 11.64
C VAL A 57 2.32 7.64 11.35
N SER A 58 0.99 7.53 11.31
CA SER A 58 0.09 8.67 11.04
C SER A 58 -1.10 8.65 11.98
N PRO A 59 -1.65 9.82 12.36
CA PRO A 59 -3.02 9.92 12.86
C PRO A 59 -4.01 9.12 12.01
N THR A 60 -4.95 8.44 12.66
CA THR A 60 -5.98 7.65 11.95
C THR A 60 -6.92 8.51 11.11
N SER A 61 -7.04 9.80 11.44
CA SER A 61 -7.83 10.80 10.70
C SER A 61 -7.13 11.33 9.44
N ASP A 62 -5.84 11.04 9.26
CA ASP A 62 -5.12 11.55 8.10
C ASP A 62 -5.56 10.85 6.82
N LYS A 63 -5.35 11.52 5.70
CA LYS A 63 -5.65 11.00 4.37
C LYS A 63 -4.41 10.38 3.75
N ILE A 64 -4.60 9.27 3.06
CA ILE A 64 -3.55 8.55 2.35
C ILE A 64 -4.06 8.05 0.99
N GLU A 65 -3.15 8.01 0.04
CA GLU A 65 -3.43 7.54 -1.32
C GLU A 65 -3.40 6.02 -1.38
N VAL A 66 -4.43 5.44 -2.00
CA VAL A 66 -4.53 4.02 -2.33
C VAL A 66 -4.48 3.87 -3.85
N PRO A 67 -3.50 3.14 -4.38
CA PRO A 67 -3.42 2.89 -5.82
C PRO A 67 -4.57 1.98 -6.27
N ILE A 68 -5.02 2.16 -7.52
CA ILE A 68 -5.93 1.20 -8.16
C ILE A 68 -5.10 0.05 -8.70
N ILE A 69 -5.36 -1.17 -8.22
CA ILE A 69 -4.70 -2.39 -8.67
C ILE A 69 -5.66 -3.16 -9.57
N GLU A 70 -5.41 -3.16 -10.87
CA GLU A 70 -6.15 -3.98 -11.84
C GLU A 70 -5.45 -5.32 -12.02
N LYS A 71 -6.09 -6.39 -11.55
CA LYS A 71 -5.62 -7.76 -11.77
C LYS A 71 -6.30 -8.32 -13.01
N ARG A 72 -5.49 -8.81 -13.95
CA ARG A 72 -5.95 -9.44 -15.19
C ARG A 72 -5.21 -10.76 -15.39
N THR A 73 -5.89 -11.72 -15.99
CA THR A 73 -5.26 -12.95 -16.51
C THR A 73 -4.72 -12.66 -17.90
N GLY A 74 -3.54 -13.19 -18.24
CA GLY A 74 -2.97 -13.10 -19.59
C GLY A 74 -2.26 -14.39 -19.96
N GLN A 75 -2.25 -14.70 -21.26
CA GLN A 75 -1.54 -15.84 -21.84
C GLN A 75 -0.18 -15.40 -22.39
N VAL A 76 0.88 -16.13 -22.06
CA VAL A 76 2.22 -15.88 -22.62
C VAL A 76 2.23 -16.31 -24.09
N ILE A 77 2.51 -15.36 -24.99
CA ILE A 77 2.65 -15.62 -26.43
C ILE A 77 4.10 -15.89 -26.78
N ALA A 78 5.00 -15.04 -26.27
CA ALA A 78 6.42 -15.11 -26.56
C ALA A 78 7.26 -14.52 -25.42
N MET A 79 8.47 -15.05 -25.28
CA MET A 79 9.52 -14.51 -24.41
C MET A 79 10.62 -13.92 -25.29
N LEU A 80 10.85 -12.62 -25.16
CA LEU A 80 11.94 -11.89 -25.80
C LEU A 80 13.07 -11.68 -24.77
N PRO A 81 14.30 -11.35 -25.19
CA PRO A 81 15.42 -11.18 -24.25
C PRO A 81 15.19 -10.18 -23.11
N SER A 82 14.35 -9.16 -23.33
CA SER A 82 14.08 -8.09 -22.35
C SER A 82 12.60 -7.84 -22.07
N SER A 83 11.69 -8.65 -22.63
CA SER A 83 10.25 -8.44 -22.46
C SER A 83 9.44 -9.73 -22.66
N ILE A 84 8.22 -9.73 -22.15
CA ILE A 84 7.26 -10.84 -22.30
C ILE A 84 6.04 -10.30 -23.04
N GLN A 85 5.61 -10.99 -24.08
CA GLN A 85 4.38 -10.68 -24.81
C GLN A 85 3.20 -11.46 -24.21
N LEU A 86 2.14 -10.75 -23.86
CA LEU A 86 0.93 -11.28 -23.24
C LEU A 86 -0.30 -11.01 -24.13
N MET A 87 -1.22 -11.98 -24.21
CA MET A 87 -2.58 -11.85 -24.75
C MET A 87 -3.61 -11.86 -23.63
#